data_AF-A0A929XYH1-F1
#
_entry.id   AF-A0A929XYH1-F1
#
_cell.length_a   1.000
_cell.length_b   1.000
_cell.length_c   1.000
_cell.angle_alpha   90.00
_cell.angle_beta   90.00
_cell.angle_gamma   90.00
#
_symmetry.space_group_name_H-M   'P 1'
#
loop_
_entity.id
_entity.type
_entity.pdbx_description
1 polymer ?
#
loop_
_entity_poly.entity_id
_entity_poly.type
_entity_poly.pdbx_seq_one_letter_code
_entity_poly.pdbx_strand_id
1 'polypeptide(L)' 'MDNAIKNLRASTGLSQAKFAEAYHIPKRTIEEWECGRRKPPDYVLELLTFKVQYDLKNS' A
#
# COMPACT_ATOMS: atom_id res chain seq x y z
N MET A 1 -11.24 -3.55 -12.02
CA MET A 1 -9.81 -3.59 -12.34
C MET A 1 -9.08 -3.51 -11.03
N ASP A 2 -8.49 -4.61 -10.60
CA ASP A 2 -7.93 -4.75 -9.27
C ASP A 2 -6.70 -3.86 -9.11
N ASN A 3 -6.70 -3.09 -8.02
CA ASN A 3 -5.64 -2.15 -7.75
C ASN A 3 -4.61 -2.81 -6.84
N ALA A 4 -3.37 -2.97 -7.34
CA ALA A 4 -2.30 -3.67 -6.63
C ALA A 4 -2.08 -3.13 -5.20
N ILE A 5 -2.14 -1.80 -5.03
CA ILE A 5 -2.00 -1.16 -3.71
C ILE A 5 -3.18 -1.50 -2.79
N LYS A 6 -4.41 -1.50 -3.33
CA LYS A 6 -5.61 -1.82 -2.55
C LYS A 6 -5.57 -3.26 -2.05
N ASN A 7 -5.15 -4.20 -2.91
CA ASN A 7 -5.01 -5.61 -2.55
C ASN A 7 -3.89 -5.82 -1.54
N LEU A 8 -2.76 -5.15 -1.73
CA LEU A 8 -1.64 -5.18 -0.80
C LEU A 8 -2.05 -4.67 0.59
N ARG A 9 -2.74 -3.53 0.67
CA ARG A 9 -3.28 -3.04 1.95
C ARG A 9 -4.32 -3.99 2.54
N ALA A 10 -5.22 -4.54 1.73
CA ALA A 10 -6.22 -5.49 2.22
C ALA A 10 -5.57 -6.71 2.88
N SER A 11 -4.42 -7.17 2.36
CA SER A 11 -3.65 -8.28 2.94
C SER A 11 -3.10 -7.99 4.34
N THR A 12 -2.91 -6.72 4.71
CA THR A 12 -2.45 -6.33 6.06
C THR A 12 -3.58 -6.14 7.05
N GLY A 13 -4.84 -6.16 6.61
CA GLY A 13 -6.00 -5.84 7.45
C GLY A 13 -6.07 -4.38 7.91
N LEU A 14 -5.18 -3.50 7.42
CA LEU A 14 -5.11 -2.11 7.83
C LEU A 14 -6.12 -1.23 7.07
N SER A 15 -6.65 -0.23 7.79
CA SER A 15 -7.35 0.89 7.15
C SER A 15 -6.37 1.73 6.32
N GLN A 16 -6.87 2.53 5.37
CA GLN A 16 -6.02 3.42 4.56
C GLN A 16 -5.17 4.36 5.43
N ALA A 17 -5.72 4.88 6.53
CA ALA A 17 -5.00 5.76 7.45
C ALA A 17 -3.86 5.02 8.18
N LYS A 18 -4.14 3.83 8.72
CA LYS A 18 -3.11 3.04 9.41
C LYS A 18 -2.02 2.54 8.46
N PHE A 19 -2.39 2.18 7.23
CA PHE A 19 -1.42 1.79 6.21
C PHE A 19 -0.53 2.97 5.78
N ALA A 20 -1.13 4.15 5.61
CA ALA A 20 -0.41 5.39 5.34
C ALA A 20 0.60 5.72 6.45
N GLU A 21 0.19 5.62 7.71
CA GLU A 21 1.08 5.82 8.86
C GLU A 21 2.20 4.76 8.92
N ALA A 22 1.86 3.48 8.77
CA ALA A 22 2.81 2.37 8.88
C ALA A 22 3.94 2.43 7.84
N TYR A 23 3.64 2.90 6.63
CA TYR A 23 4.60 2.98 5.53
C TYR A 23 5.10 4.40 5.24
N HIS A 24 4.75 5.38 6.10
CA HIS A 24 5.11 6.79 5.94
C HIS A 24 4.71 7.38 4.57
N ILE A 25 3.57 6.96 4.04
CA ILE A 25 3.01 7.44 2.78
C ILE A 25 1.81 8.32 3.10
N PRO A 26 1.70 9.55 2.55
CA PRO A 26 0.53 10.37 2.80
C PRO A 26 -0.77 9.64 2.44
N LYS A 27 -1.77 9.70 3.30
CA LYS A 27 -3.08 9.03 3.07
C LYS A 27 -3.67 9.38 1.71
N ARG A 28 -3.54 10.64 1.29
CA ARG A 28 -4.01 11.11 -0.02
C ARG A 28 -3.34 10.38 -1.19
N THR A 29 -2.06 10.04 -1.07
CA THR A 29 -1.33 9.28 -2.08
C THR A 29 -1.87 7.85 -2.18
N ILE A 30 -2.14 7.20 -1.04
CA ILE A 30 -2.79 5.87 -1.03
C ILE A 30 -4.18 5.94 -1.67
N GLU A 31 -4.99 6.96 -1.34
CA GLU A 31 -6.31 7.16 -1.95
C GLU A 31 -6.21 7.36 -3.47
N GLU A 32 -5.31 8.22 -3.94
CA GLU A 32 -5.07 8.49 -5.37
C GLU A 32 -4.59 7.24 -6.11
N TRP A 33 -3.72 6.43 -5.49
CA TRP A 33 -3.33 5.14 -6.03
C TRP A 33 -4.51 4.20 -6.10
N GLU A 34 -5.22 3.96 -5.00
CA GLU A 34 -6.33 2.98 -4.90
C GLU A 34 -7.52 3.30 -5.81
N CYS A 35 -7.83 4.57 -6.05
CA CYS A 35 -8.86 4.99 -7.01
C CYS A 35 -8.38 5.06 -8.46
N GLY A 36 -7.10 4.80 -8.73
CA GLY A 36 -6.52 4.79 -10.08
C GLY A 36 -6.27 6.17 -10.67
N ARG A 37 -6.42 7.26 -9.90
CA ARG A 37 -6.08 8.63 -10.34
C ARG A 37 -4.58 8.78 -10.59
N ARG A 38 -3.76 8.03 -9.86
CA ARG A 38 -2.31 7.92 -10.07
C ARG A 38 -1.89 6.46 -10.04
N LYS A 39 -0.88 6.11 -10.83
CA LYS A 39 -0.15 4.85 -10.65
C LYS A 39 1.10 5.11 -9.80
N PRO A 40 1.37 4.30 -8.77
CA PRO A 40 2.67 4.34 -8.12
C PRO A 40 3.75 3.99 -9.16
N PRO A 41 4.96 4.57 -9.05
CA PRO A 41 6.10 4.06 -9.80
C PRO A 41 6.34 2.58 -9.48
N ASP A 42 6.80 1.80 -10.45
CA ASP A 42 6.96 0.34 -10.30
C ASP A 42 7.86 -0.01 -9.10
N TYR A 43 8.98 0.71 -8.93
CA TYR A 43 9.89 0.50 -7.79
C TYR A 43 9.21 0.75 -6.43
N VAL A 44 8.25 1.67 -6.34
CA VAL A 44 7.52 1.93 -5.09
C VAL A 44 6.61 0.75 -4.77
N LEU A 45 5.94 0.19 -5.78
CA LEU A 45 5.10 -0.98 -5.61
C LEU A 45 5.93 -2.20 -5.17
N GLU A 46 7.08 -2.42 -5.79
CA GLU A 46 7.99 -3.52 -5.42
C GLU A 46 8.51 -3.39 -3.99
N LEU A 47 9.03 -2.22 -3.61
CA LEU A 47 9.55 -1.96 -2.26
C LEU A 47 8.47 -2.07 -1.20
N LEU A 48 7.28 -1.52 -1.46
CA LEU A 48 6.15 -1.58 -0.55
C LEU A 48 5.65 -3.02 -0.39
N THR A 49 5.61 -3.79 -1.49
CA THR A 49 5.23 -5.21 -1.45
C THR A 49 6.21 -6.02 -0.61
N PHE A 50 7.51 -5.83 -0.83
CA PHE A 50 8.56 -6.49 -0.03
C PHE A 50 8.41 -6.16 1.45
N LYS A 51 8.23 -4.88 1.78
CA LYS A 51 8.14 -4.43 3.17
C LYS A 51 6.87 -4.96 3.86
N VAL A 52 5.72 -4.92 3.18
CA VAL A 52 4.46 -5.49 3.70
C VAL A 52 4.61 -6.99 3.97
N GLN A 53 5.20 -7.74 3.04
CA GLN A 53 5.42 -9.17 3.23
C GLN A 53 6.38 -9.47 4.38
N TYR A 54 7.42 -8.65 4.55
CA TYR A 54 8.32 -8.76 5.68
C TYR A 54 7.59 -8.52 7.01
N ASP A 55 6.77 -7.47 7.09
CA ASP A 55 6.01 -7.17 8.30
C ASP A 55 5.01 -8.28 8.65
N LEU A 56 4.34 -8.86 7.66
CA LEU A 56 3.40 -9.98 7.86
C LEU A 56 4.07 -11.27 8.33
N LYS A 57 5.31 -11.53 7.94
CA LYS A 57 6.09 -12.69 8.40
C LYS A 57 6.62 -12.52 9.82
N ASN A 58 6.75 -11.28 10.27
CA ASN A 58 7.41 -10.91 11.52
C ASN A 58 6.42 -10.40 12.59
N SER A 59 5.11 -10.60 12.39
CA SER A 59 4.03 -10.11 13.25
C SER A 59 3.24 -11.22 13.93
#